data_AF-A0A9E4Z6N0-F1
#
_entry.id   AF-A0A9E4Z6N0-F1
#
_cell.length_a   1.000
_cell.length_b   1.000
_cell.length_c   1.000
_cell.angle_alpha   90.00
_cell.angle_beta   90.00
_cell.angle_gamma   90.00
#
_symmetry.space_group_name_H-M   'P 1'
#
loop_
_entity.id
_entity.type
_entity.pdbx_description
1 polymer ?
#
loop_
_entity_poly.entity_id
_entity_poly.type
_entity_poly.pdbx_seq_one_letter_code
_entity_poly.pdbx_strand_id
1 'polypeptide(L)'
;YVIQDIESFIRKLEEHAGRILVVMYQAPPQSQIYPLWEPVHGVPRLPLPSLPEFLEVLDQLGVEPEVEVVPTERNRGYDSLETAREQLARRLYVMPESAEMERLEALLPQVLEEKDGGFSIKGAVPLEPRVISWRPGD
;
A
#
# COMPACT_ATOMS: atom_id res chain seq x y z
N TYR A 1 7.43 4.37 0.78
CA TYR A 1 8.81 3.99 0.41
C TYR A 1 9.52 3.48 1.66
N VAL A 2 10.70 2.86 1.49
CA VAL A 2 11.55 2.37 2.60
C VAL A 2 12.95 3.01 2.59
N ILE A 3 13.13 4.04 1.78
CA ILE A 3 14.39 4.76 1.62
C ILE A 3 14.61 5.58 2.88
N GLN A 4 15.65 5.22 3.65
CA GLN A 4 15.97 5.88 4.91
C GLN A 4 16.53 7.29 4.69
N ASP A 5 17.45 7.43 3.73
CA ASP A 5 18.02 8.72 3.32
C ASP A 5 17.36 9.18 2.02
N ILE A 6 16.14 9.69 2.16
CA ILE A 6 15.31 10.08 1.02
C ILE A 6 15.84 11.32 0.30
N GLU A 7 16.44 12.26 1.03
CA GLU A 7 17.04 13.46 0.45
C GLU A 7 18.21 13.10 -0.48
N SER A 8 19.20 12.35 0.01
CA SER A 8 20.33 11.93 -0.83
C SER A 8 19.89 11.11 -2.03
N PHE A 9 18.83 10.32 -1.88
CA PHE A 9 18.25 9.57 -3.00
C PHE A 9 17.70 10.49 -4.08
N ILE A 10 16.90 11.50 -3.70
CA ILE A 10 16.32 12.46 -4.64
C ILE A 10 17.40 13.29 -5.32
N ARG A 11 18.37 13.82 -4.57
CA ARG A 11 19.47 14.62 -5.13
C ARG A 11 20.28 13.84 -6.17
N LYS A 12 20.52 12.54 -5.95
CA LYS A 12 21.20 11.67 -6.93
C LYS A 12 20.38 11.44 -8.19
N LEU A 13 19.05 11.38 -8.09
CA LEU A 13 18.19 11.32 -9.28
C LEU A 13 18.29 12.62 -10.07
N GLU A 14 18.29 13.76 -9.39
CA GLU A 14 18.41 15.08 -10.02
C GLU A 14 19.77 15.27 -10.71
N GLU A 15 20.86 14.78 -10.13
CA GLU A 15 22.21 14.85 -10.70
C GLU A 15 22.36 14.06 -12.02
N HIS A 16 21.61 12.97 -12.18
CA HIS A 16 21.85 11.99 -13.25
C HIS A 16 20.73 11.85 -14.28
N ALA A 17 19.56 12.46 -14.07
CA ALA A 17 18.42 12.31 -14.97
C ALA A 17 17.81 13.66 -15.34
N GLY A 18 17.68 13.95 -16.65
CA GLY A 18 17.00 15.18 -17.12
C GLY A 18 15.48 15.18 -16.95
N ARG A 19 14.89 14.05 -16.54
CA ARG A 19 13.49 13.92 -16.13
C ARG A 19 13.35 12.74 -15.18
N ILE A 20 12.59 12.93 -14.11
CA ILE A 20 12.37 11.92 -13.07
C ILE A 20 10.89 11.56 -13.06
N LEU A 21 10.61 10.26 -12.99
CA LEU A 21 9.26 9.71 -12.87
C LEU A 21 9.26 8.69 -11.73
N VAL A 22 8.43 8.91 -10.73
CA VAL A 22 8.27 8.01 -9.58
C VAL A 22 6.82 7.55 -9.53
N VAL A 23 6.61 6.24 -9.40
CA VAL A 23 5.26 5.68 -9.19
C VAL A 23 5.05 5.47 -7.70
N MET A 24 4.00 6.08 -7.16
CA MET A 24 3.60 5.92 -5.76
C MET A 24 2.11 5.69 -5.61
N TYR A 25 1.71 5.18 -4.45
CA TYR A 25 0.32 5.01 -4.08
C TYR A 25 -0.07 6.03 -3.01
N GLN A 26 -1.33 6.42 -2.99
CA GLN A 26 -1.88 7.36 -2.00
C GLN A 26 -1.83 6.84 -0.56
N ALA A 27 -1.63 5.53 -0.38
CA ALA A 27 -1.43 4.88 0.89
C ALA A 27 -0.42 3.73 0.73
N PRO A 28 0.13 3.17 1.82
CA PRO A 28 1.14 2.11 1.74
C PRO A 28 0.64 0.89 0.94
N PRO A 29 1.52 0.18 0.23
CA PRO A 29 1.16 -1.08 -0.38
C PRO A 29 0.52 -2.01 0.64
N GLN A 30 -0.62 -2.60 0.26
CA GLN A 30 -1.43 -3.49 1.12
C GLN A 30 -2.09 -2.79 2.32
N SER A 31 -2.21 -1.46 2.35
CA SER A 31 -2.91 -0.75 3.45
C SER A 31 -4.33 -1.26 3.71
N GLN A 32 -5.00 -1.82 2.70
CA GLN A 32 -6.32 -2.45 2.80
C GLN A 32 -6.39 -3.58 3.83
N ILE A 33 -5.27 -4.24 4.14
CA ILE A 33 -5.22 -5.33 5.14
C ILE A 33 -4.64 -4.89 6.49
N TYR A 34 -4.17 -3.65 6.62
CA TYR A 34 -3.55 -3.17 7.87
C TYR A 34 -4.51 -3.21 9.06
N PRO A 35 -5.83 -2.92 8.92
CA PRO A 35 -6.78 -3.07 10.02
C PRO A 35 -6.88 -4.49 10.58
N LEU A 36 -6.46 -5.51 9.82
CA LEU A 36 -6.45 -6.90 10.28
C LEU A 36 -5.22 -7.23 11.14
N TRP A 37 -4.17 -6.41 11.07
CA TRP A 37 -2.89 -6.71 11.69
C TRP A 37 -2.98 -6.78 13.21
N GLU A 38 -3.53 -5.76 13.85
CA GLU A 38 -3.64 -5.71 15.32
C GLU A 38 -4.58 -6.79 15.88
N PRO A 39 -5.76 -7.05 15.31
CA PRO A 39 -6.58 -8.19 15.73
C PRO A 39 -5.89 -9.57 15.60
N VAL A 40 -5.01 -9.74 14.60
CA VAL A 40 -4.30 -11.00 14.35
C VAL A 40 -3.04 -11.14 15.20
N HIS A 41 -2.29 -10.06 15.43
CA HIS A 41 -0.96 -10.06 16.06
C HIS A 41 -0.92 -9.42 17.45
N GLY A 42 -1.97 -8.72 17.88
CA GLY A 42 -2.06 -8.03 19.17
C GLY A 42 -1.22 -6.77 19.30
N VAL A 43 -0.63 -6.28 18.20
CA VAL A 43 0.20 -5.08 18.17
C VAL A 43 -0.19 -4.19 16.97
N PRO A 44 -0.09 -2.86 17.07
CA PRO A 44 -0.42 -1.98 15.96
C PRO A 44 0.55 -2.13 14.78
N ARG A 45 0.03 -1.94 13.55
CA ARG A 45 0.86 -1.86 12.35
C ARG A 45 1.28 -0.42 12.11
N LEU A 46 2.58 -0.14 12.18
CA LEU A 46 3.12 1.16 11.79
C LEU A 46 3.10 1.30 10.26
N PRO A 47 2.39 2.27 9.66
CA PRO A 47 2.40 2.43 8.21
C PRO A 47 3.77 2.89 7.72
N LEU A 48 4.15 2.44 6.52
CA LEU A 48 5.29 3.03 5.82
C LEU A 48 4.88 4.39 5.23
N PRO A 49 5.84 5.29 4.97
CA PRO A 49 5.55 6.49 4.18
C PRO A 49 4.96 6.14 2.82
N SER A 50 4.07 6.98 2.31
CA SER A 50 3.40 6.86 1.03
C SER A 50 3.45 8.18 0.26
N LEU A 51 2.55 8.39 -0.70
CA LEU A 51 2.55 9.60 -1.52
C LEU A 51 2.50 10.90 -0.71
N PRO A 52 1.65 11.08 0.33
CA PRO A 52 1.60 12.33 1.08
C PRO A 52 2.96 12.71 1.68
N GLU A 53 3.59 11.76 2.39
CA GLU A 53 4.91 11.98 3.00
C GLU A 53 6.01 12.19 1.95
N PHE A 54 5.84 11.64 0.74
CA PHE A 54 6.79 11.89 -0.36
C PHE A 54 6.65 13.31 -0.93
N LEU A 55 5.42 13.81 -1.08
CA LEU A 55 5.18 15.17 -1.56
C LEU A 55 5.68 16.21 -0.55
N GLU A 56 5.54 15.95 0.75
CA GLU A 56 6.13 16.80 1.81
C GLU A 56 7.66 16.85 1.71
N VAL A 57 8.32 15.72 1.41
CA VAL A 57 9.77 15.71 1.17
C VAL A 57 10.15 16.55 -0.05
N LEU A 58 9.41 16.40 -1.17
CA LEU A 58 9.69 17.19 -2.38
C LEU A 58 9.52 18.70 -2.13
N ASP A 59 8.47 19.09 -1.42
CA ASP A 59 8.22 20.48 -1.00
C ASP A 59 9.38 21.04 -0.16
N GLN A 60 9.84 20.29 0.85
CA GLN A 60 10.99 20.68 1.68
C GLN A 60 12.29 20.82 0.88
N LEU A 61 12.43 20.10 -0.23
CA LEU A 61 13.58 20.18 -1.13
C LEU A 61 13.44 21.25 -2.21
N GLY A 62 12.31 21.97 -2.26
CA GLY A 62 12.01 23.00 -3.24
C GLY A 62 11.63 22.45 -4.63
N VAL A 63 11.13 21.22 -4.68
CA VAL A 63 10.74 20.54 -5.92
C VAL A 63 9.23 20.66 -6.10
N GLU A 64 8.80 21.19 -7.25
CA GLU A 64 7.38 21.26 -7.64
C GLU A 64 7.06 20.16 -8.66
N PRO A 65 6.50 19.00 -8.24
CA PRO A 65 6.18 17.92 -9.16
C PRO A 65 4.80 18.05 -9.81
N GLU A 66 4.67 17.49 -11.01
CA GLU A 66 3.38 17.12 -11.59
C GLU A 66 2.93 15.77 -11.02
N VAL A 67 1.65 15.65 -10.66
CA VAL A 67 1.06 14.41 -10.12
C VAL A 67 -0.10 13.96 -10.99
N GLU A 68 0.08 12.84 -11.68
CA GLU A 68 -0.92 12.26 -12.57
C GLU A 68 -1.55 11.01 -11.96
N VAL A 69 -2.87 10.86 -12.15
CA VAL A 69 -3.59 9.64 -11.79
C VAL A 69 -3.40 8.58 -12.86
N VAL A 70 -2.98 7.38 -12.47
CA VAL A 70 -2.99 6.21 -13.37
C VAL A 70 -4.27 5.43 -13.10
N PRO A 71 -5.21 5.37 -14.07
CA PRO A 71 -6.42 4.58 -13.91
C PRO A 71 -6.07 3.10 -13.76
N THR A 72 -6.59 2.47 -12.72
CA THR A 72 -6.50 1.02 -12.52
C THR A 72 -7.87 0.39 -12.58
N GLU A 73 -7.95 -0.81 -13.18
CA GLU A 73 -9.16 -1.61 -13.08
C GLU A 73 -9.47 -1.95 -11.61
N ARG A 74 -10.76 -2.07 -11.30
CA ARG A 74 -11.18 -2.48 -9.96
C ARG A 74 -10.70 -3.89 -9.68
N ASN A 75 -10.01 -4.07 -8.56
CA ASN A 75 -9.65 -5.39 -8.07
C ASN A 75 -10.94 -6.14 -7.69
N ARG A 76 -11.16 -7.32 -8.26
CA ARG A 76 -12.34 -8.16 -7.99
C ARG A 76 -12.32 -8.80 -6.59
N GLY A 77 -11.22 -8.63 -5.84
CA GLY A 77 -11.07 -9.22 -4.52
C GLY A 77 -10.57 -10.66 -4.59
N TYR A 78 -11.22 -11.56 -3.86
CA TYR A 78 -10.87 -12.98 -3.75
C TYR A 78 -11.98 -13.85 -4.35
N ASP A 79 -11.60 -14.92 -5.03
CA ASP A 79 -12.58 -15.81 -5.69
C ASP A 79 -13.38 -16.66 -4.69
N SER A 80 -12.82 -16.90 -3.50
CA SER A 80 -13.45 -17.72 -2.45
C SER A 80 -12.95 -17.33 -1.05
N LEU A 81 -13.64 -17.77 -0.01
CA LEU A 81 -13.18 -17.63 1.38
C LEU A 81 -11.85 -18.35 1.63
N GLU A 82 -11.65 -19.52 1.02
CA GLU A 82 -10.40 -20.28 1.12
C GLU A 82 -9.24 -19.50 0.50
N THR A 83 -9.44 -18.97 -0.72
CA THR A 83 -8.46 -18.12 -1.39
C THR A 83 -8.18 -16.83 -0.59
N ALA A 84 -9.22 -16.22 -0.02
CA ALA A 84 -9.08 -15.04 0.83
C ALA A 84 -8.22 -15.37 2.06
N ARG A 85 -8.51 -16.47 2.76
CA ARG A 85 -7.76 -16.96 3.92
C ARG A 85 -6.28 -17.13 3.59
N GLU A 86 -5.96 -17.90 2.54
CA GLU A 86 -4.57 -18.18 2.16
C GLU A 86 -3.80 -16.91 1.80
N GLN A 87 -4.41 -16.05 0.99
CA GLN A 87 -3.75 -14.83 0.54
C GLN A 87 -3.59 -13.81 1.67
N LEU A 88 -4.57 -13.68 2.56
CA LEU A 88 -4.49 -12.82 3.73
C LEU A 88 -3.45 -13.33 4.72
N ALA A 89 -3.44 -14.64 5.00
CA ALA A 89 -2.44 -15.25 5.87
C ALA A 89 -1.02 -14.97 5.36
N ARG A 90 -0.78 -15.17 4.05
CA ARG A 90 0.52 -14.87 3.44
C ARG A 90 0.93 -13.41 3.58
N ARG A 91 0.01 -12.46 3.33
CA ARG A 91 0.31 -11.02 3.41
C ARG A 91 0.45 -10.50 4.85
N LEU A 92 -0.19 -11.17 5.80
CA LEU A 92 -0.08 -10.90 7.23
C LEU A 92 1.04 -11.69 7.91
N TYR A 93 1.82 -12.48 7.16
CA TYR A 93 2.89 -13.35 7.67
C TYR A 93 2.41 -14.35 8.74
N VAL A 94 1.21 -14.89 8.56
CA VAL A 94 0.60 -15.88 9.46
C VAL A 94 0.97 -17.29 9.02
N MET A 95 1.47 -18.09 9.96
CA MET A 95 1.79 -19.50 9.72
C MET A 95 0.55 -20.38 9.83
N PRO A 96 0.46 -21.47 9.05
CA PRO A 96 -0.57 -22.49 9.26
C PRO A 96 -0.52 -23.03 10.70
N GLU A 97 -1.68 -23.45 11.24
CA GLU A 97 -1.81 -24.09 12.56
C GLU A 97 -1.29 -23.23 13.75
N SER A 98 -1.25 -21.91 13.58
CA SER A 98 -0.88 -20.95 14.62
C SER A 98 -2.10 -20.30 15.28
N ALA A 99 -1.91 -19.73 16.48
CA ALA A 99 -2.96 -18.94 17.13
C ALA A 99 -3.36 -17.71 16.30
N GLU A 100 -2.40 -17.12 15.56
CA GLU A 100 -2.65 -16.06 14.59
C GLU A 100 -3.58 -16.52 13.46
N MET A 101 -3.45 -17.77 13.00
CA MET A 101 -4.34 -18.34 11.98
C MET A 101 -5.76 -18.53 12.51
N GLU A 102 -5.91 -19.06 13.73
CA GLU A 102 -7.22 -19.16 14.38
C GLU A 102 -7.90 -17.79 14.52
N ARG A 103 -7.13 -16.77 14.94
CA ARG A 103 -7.61 -15.38 15.03
C ARG A 103 -8.01 -14.84 13.65
N LEU A 104 -7.19 -15.07 12.62
CA LEU A 104 -7.50 -14.64 11.26
C LEU A 104 -8.80 -15.28 10.75
N GLU A 105 -8.95 -16.60 10.89
CA GLU A 105 -10.14 -17.34 10.45
C GLU A 105 -11.42 -16.83 11.13
N ALA A 106 -11.37 -16.57 12.44
CA ALA A 106 -12.49 -16.00 13.18
C ALA A 106 -12.88 -14.58 12.73
N LEU A 107 -11.93 -13.82 12.17
CA LEU A 107 -12.16 -12.47 11.66
C LEU A 107 -12.76 -12.45 10.26
N LEU A 108 -12.44 -13.42 9.40
CA LEU A 108 -12.82 -13.40 7.97
C LEU A 108 -14.33 -13.13 7.73
N PRO A 109 -15.28 -13.80 8.43
CA PRO A 109 -16.72 -13.55 8.21
C PRO A 109 -17.16 -12.13 8.58
N GLN A 110 -16.40 -11.45 9.44
CA GLN A 110 -16.71 -10.12 9.93
C GLN A 110 -16.15 -9.04 9.01
N VAL A 111 -14.99 -9.29 8.40
CA VAL A 111 -14.24 -8.29 7.62
C VAL A 111 -14.40 -8.45 6.10
N LEU A 112 -14.82 -9.62 5.63
CA LEU A 112 -15.11 -9.85 4.22
C LEU A 112 -16.60 -9.64 3.93
N GLU A 113 -16.87 -9.10 2.74
CA GLU A 113 -18.21 -9.01 2.15
C GLU A 113 -18.22 -9.74 0.80
N GLU A 114 -19.31 -10.43 0.50
CA GLU A 114 -19.52 -11.05 -0.81
C GLU A 114 -20.06 -10.01 -1.79
N LYS A 115 -19.45 -9.91 -2.96
CA LYS A 115 -19.81 -8.94 -4.00
C LYS A 115 -19.45 -9.49 -5.39
N ASP A 116 -20.41 -9.40 -6.32
CA ASP A 116 -20.23 -9.80 -7.73
C ASP A 116 -19.68 -11.24 -7.89
N GLY A 117 -20.04 -12.15 -6.97
CA GLY A 117 -19.59 -13.55 -6.97
C GLY A 117 -18.18 -13.79 -6.40
N GLY A 118 -17.56 -12.78 -5.76
CA GLY A 118 -16.30 -12.90 -5.03
C GLY A 118 -16.36 -12.24 -3.65
N PHE A 119 -15.24 -12.19 -2.95
CA PHE A 119 -15.10 -11.60 -1.61
C PHE A 119 -14.17 -10.39 -1.62
N SER A 120 -14.56 -9.31 -0.97
CA SER A 120 -13.70 -8.14 -0.75
C SER A 120 -13.63 -7.77 0.72
N ILE A 121 -12.57 -7.06 1.12
CA ILE A 121 -12.49 -6.48 2.47
C ILE A 121 -13.45 -5.29 2.54
N LYS A 122 -14.32 -5.29 3.56
CA LYS A 122 -15.30 -4.23 3.79
C LYS A 122 -14.64 -2.87 3.87
N GLY A 123 -15.15 -1.90 3.10
CA GLY A 123 -14.66 -0.52 3.11
C GLY A 123 -13.25 -0.35 2.56
N ALA A 124 -12.66 -1.37 1.91
CA ALA A 124 -11.34 -1.24 1.30
C ALA A 124 -11.38 -0.20 0.18
N VAL A 125 -10.56 0.83 0.32
CA VAL A 125 -10.38 1.86 -0.71
C VAL A 125 -9.37 1.33 -1.73
N PRO A 126 -9.64 1.40 -3.04
CA PRO A 126 -8.68 1.02 -4.08
C PRO A 126 -7.37 1.80 -3.94
N LEU A 127 -6.23 1.11 -3.97
CA LEU A 127 -4.93 1.75 -4.07
C LEU A 127 -4.73 2.24 -5.50
N GLU A 128 -4.72 3.55 -5.68
CA GLU A 128 -4.57 4.19 -6.97
C GLU A 128 -3.12 4.63 -7.15
N PRO A 129 -2.40 4.09 -8.14
CA PRO A 129 -1.08 4.59 -8.45
C PRO A 129 -1.18 6.02 -9.00
N ARG A 130 -0.18 6.81 -8.64
CA ARG A 130 0.11 8.13 -9.16
C ARG A 130 1.50 8.12 -9.79
N VAL A 131 1.66 8.83 -10.90
CA VAL A 131 2.97 9.17 -11.45
C VAL A 131 3.31 10.56 -10.97
N ILE A 132 4.44 10.69 -10.29
CA ILE A 132 4.99 11.94 -9.80
C ILE A 132 6.18 12.24 -10.69
N SER A 133 6.14 13.36 -11.41
CA SER A 133 7.19 13.69 -12.36
C SER A 133 7.67 15.12 -12.24
N TRP A 134 8.97 15.32 -12.41
CA TRP A 134 9.59 16.64 -12.44
C TRP A 134 10.85 16.59 -13.29
N ARG A 135 11.40 17.78 -13.56
CA ARG A 135 12.74 17.94 -14.12
C ARG A 135 13.63 18.56 -13.04
N PRO A 136 14.92 18.19 -12.97
CA PRO A 136 15.84 18.89 -12.09
C PRO A 136 15.85 20.39 -12.40
N GLY A 137 16.07 21.21 -11.38
CA GLY A 137 16.38 22.63 -11.59
C GLY A 137 17.70 22.78 -12.36
N ASP A 138 17.82 23.87 -13.12
CA ASP A 138 19.08 24.26 -13.78
C ASP A 138 20.19 24.60 -12.77
#